data_AF-A0A948ZLR7-F1
#
_entry.id   AF-A0A948ZLR7-F1
#
_cell.length_a   1.000
_cell.length_b   1.000
_cell.length_c   1.000
_cell.angle_alpha   90.00
_cell.angle_beta   90.00
_cell.angle_gamma   90.00
#
_symmetry.space_group_name_H-M   'P 1'
#
loop_
_entity.id
_entity.type
_entity.pdbx_description
1 polymer ?
#
loop_
_entity_poly.entity_id
_entity_poly.type
_entity_poly.pdbx_seq_one_letter_code
_entity_poly.pdbx_strand_id
1 'polypeptide(L)'
;MSIKCVCSNGHVLHVKDSLAGVVGLCPTCRTQVRVPRPQPKHADMSEDAILHILGDHAPPPRQDSVEDTVEGFNVFSDTSLSGIHRQGTPKKCCDRCNQEVSAGSHICPHCHTYIASLKDF
;
A
#
# COMPACT_ATOMS: atom_id res chain seq x y z
N MET A 1 -2.56 -22.12 -18.54
CA MET A 1 -3.70 -21.20 -18.46
C MET A 1 -4.62 -21.44 -19.66
N SER A 2 -5.92 -21.18 -19.50
CA SER A 2 -6.94 -21.30 -20.55
C SER A 2 -7.71 -20.00 -20.70
N ILE A 3 -7.98 -19.59 -21.94
CA ILE A 3 -8.79 -18.43 -22.28
C ILE A 3 -10.22 -18.87 -22.54
N LYS A 4 -11.17 -18.20 -21.88
CA LYS A 4 -12.60 -18.33 -22.16
C LYS A 4 -13.01 -17.23 -23.13
N CYS A 5 -13.51 -17.60 -24.30
CA CYS A 5 -14.04 -16.66 -25.29
C CYS A 5 -15.40 -17.13 -25.81
N VAL A 6 -16.14 -16.22 -26.44
CA VAL A 6 -17.49 -16.48 -26.96
C VAL A 6 -17.50 -16.17 -28.45
N CYS A 7 -18.06 -17.06 -29.26
CA CYS A 7 -18.23 -16.78 -30.69
C CYS A 7 -19.39 -15.80 -30.92
N SER A 8 -19.49 -15.22 -32.11
CA SER A 8 -20.58 -14.29 -32.46
C SER A 8 -21.98 -14.89 -32.32
N ASN A 9 -22.09 -16.23 -32.38
CA ASN A 9 -23.35 -16.96 -32.19
C ASN A 9 -23.60 -17.39 -30.73
N GLY A 10 -22.74 -17.00 -29.77
CA GLY A 10 -22.95 -17.25 -28.35
C GLY A 10 -22.34 -18.54 -27.78
N HIS A 11 -21.63 -19.35 -28.57
CA HIS A 11 -20.97 -20.55 -28.06
C HIS A 11 -19.72 -20.20 -27.24
N VAL A 12 -19.63 -20.78 -26.04
CA VAL A 12 -18.49 -20.62 -25.14
C VAL A 12 -17.38 -21.59 -25.54
N LEU A 13 -16.18 -21.05 -25.78
CA LEU A 13 -15.00 -21.80 -26.18
C LEU A 13 -13.93 -21.67 -25.11
N HIS A 14 -13.32 -22.80 -24.76
CA HIS A 14 -12.21 -22.88 -23.84
C HIS A 14 -10.98 -23.25 -24.65
N VAL A 15 -10.08 -22.29 -24.84
CA VAL A 15 -8.89 -22.47 -25.67
C VAL A 15 -7.63 -22.31 -24.83
N LYS A 16 -6.53 -22.93 -25.27
CA LYS A 16 -5.24 -22.77 -24.63
C LYS A 16 -4.71 -21.36 -24.86
N ASP A 17 -3.95 -20.83 -23.91
CA ASP A 17 -3.27 -19.54 -24.04
C ASP A 17 -2.34 -19.45 -25.25
N SER A 18 -1.80 -20.57 -25.73
CA SER A 18 -0.97 -20.61 -26.95
C SER A 18 -1.72 -20.13 -28.20
N LEU A 19 -3.06 -20.11 -28.18
CA LEU A 19 -3.90 -19.63 -29.26
C LEU A 19 -4.32 -18.16 -29.06
N ALA A 20 -3.78 -17.46 -28.06
CA ALA A 20 -4.08 -16.06 -27.79
C ALA A 20 -3.78 -15.13 -28.99
N GLY A 21 -4.78 -14.37 -29.43
CA GLY A 21 -4.68 -13.48 -30.59
C GLY A 21 -4.78 -14.17 -31.95
N VAL A 22 -4.91 -15.50 -31.98
CA VAL A 22 -5.12 -16.27 -33.22
C VAL A 22 -6.61 -16.24 -33.59
N VAL A 23 -6.89 -16.25 -34.90
CA VAL A 23 -8.25 -16.43 -35.44
C VAL A 23 -8.44 -17.90 -35.77
N GLY A 24 -9.52 -18.50 -35.25
CA GLY A 24 -9.91 -19.88 -35.52
C GLY A 24 -11.38 -19.99 -35.86
N LEU A 25 -11.87 -21.22 -36.03
CA LEU A 25 -13.28 -21.51 -36.26
C LEU A 25 -13.93 -22.06 -35.00
N CYS A 26 -15.18 -21.67 -34.75
CA CYS A 26 -16.00 -22.28 -33.72
C CYS A 26 -16.31 -23.74 -34.08
N PRO A 27 -16.09 -24.73 -33.19
CA PRO A 27 -16.42 -26.13 -33.46
C PRO A 27 -17.91 -26.38 -33.65
N THR A 28 -18.78 -25.54 -33.07
CA THR A 28 -20.24 -25.74 -33.13
C THR A 28 -20.87 -25.12 -34.38
N CYS A 29 -20.54 -23.86 -34.69
CA CYS A 29 -21.19 -23.11 -35.77
C CYS A 29 -20.26 -22.73 -36.93
N ARG A 30 -18.97 -23.10 -36.83
CA ARG A 30 -17.92 -22.82 -37.84
C ARG A 30 -17.71 -21.35 -38.19
N THR A 31 -18.25 -20.43 -37.40
CA THR A 31 -17.98 -19.00 -37.55
C THR A 31 -16.57 -18.66 -37.08
N GLN A 32 -15.96 -17.64 -37.67
CA GLN A 32 -14.65 -17.15 -37.25
C GLN A 32 -14.72 -16.58 -35.83
N VAL A 33 -13.74 -16.92 -35.00
CA VAL A 33 -13.59 -16.44 -33.63
C VAL A 33 -12.15 -16.00 -33.43
N ARG A 34 -11.98 -14.77 -32.93
CA ARG A 34 -10.68 -14.25 -32.53
C ARG A 34 -10.49 -14.50 -31.04
N VAL A 35 -9.43 -15.21 -30.68
CA VAL A 35 -9.09 -15.44 -29.27
C VAL A 35 -8.50 -14.13 -28.70
N PRO A 36 -9.05 -13.59 -27.61
CA PRO A 36 -8.49 -12.38 -26.99
C PRO A 36 -7.11 -12.66 -26.40
N ARG A 37 -6.20 -11.68 -26.46
CA ARG A 37 -4.93 -11.76 -25.73
C ARG A 37 -5.18 -11.32 -24.29
N PRO A 38 -4.89 -12.15 -23.28
CA PRO A 38 -4.94 -11.70 -21.90
C PRO A 38 -3.87 -10.61 -21.74
N GLN A 39 -4.31 -9.36 -21.61
CA GLN A 39 -3.44 -8.29 -21.16
C GLN A 39 -3.19 -8.49 -19.66
N PRO A 40 -1.95 -8.33 -19.18
CA PRO A 40 -1.68 -8.34 -17.75
C PRO A 40 -2.43 -7.18 -17.11
N LYS A 41 -3.54 -7.48 -16.42
CA LYS A 41 -4.42 -6.51 -15.74
C LYS A 41 -3.73 -5.69 -14.62
N HIS A 42 -2.45 -5.94 -14.37
CA HIS A 42 -1.66 -5.29 -13.32
C HIS A 42 -0.63 -4.30 -13.85
N ALA A 43 -0.57 -4.03 -15.17
CA ALA A 43 0.36 -3.03 -15.71
C ALA A 43 -0.11 -1.58 -15.50
N ASP A 44 -1.43 -1.35 -15.35
CA ASP A 44 -2.01 0.01 -15.39
C ASP A 44 -2.73 0.43 -14.09
N MET A 45 -2.63 -0.35 -13.01
CA MET A 45 -3.11 0.10 -11.71
C MET A 45 -1.93 0.70 -10.96
N SER A 46 -1.78 2.03 -11.02
CA SER A 46 -0.81 2.74 -10.18
C SER A 46 -1.18 2.56 -8.71
N GLU A 47 -0.17 2.53 -7.84
CA GLU A 47 -0.36 2.38 -6.39
C GLU A 47 -1.23 3.51 -5.82
N ASP A 48 -1.24 4.68 -6.46
CA ASP A 48 -2.13 5.81 -6.15
C ASP A 48 -3.62 5.50 -6.32
N ALA A 49 -4.00 4.68 -7.31
CA ALA A 49 -5.39 4.26 -7.50
C ALA A 49 -5.87 3.31 -6.40
N ILE A 50 -4.95 2.57 -5.78
CA ILE A 50 -5.22 1.69 -4.63
C ILE A 50 -5.38 2.54 -3.36
N LEU A 51 -4.56 3.59 -3.19
CA LEU A 51 -4.64 4.53 -2.07
C LEU A 51 -5.97 5.32 -2.06
N HIS A 52 -6.45 5.78 -3.23
CA HIS A 52 -7.74 6.46 -3.33
C HIS A 52 -8.95 5.58 -2.95
N ILE A 53 -8.88 4.26 -3.14
CA ILE A 53 -9.98 3.33 -2.77
C ILE A 53 -10.03 3.09 -1.25
N LEU A 54 -8.87 3.15 -0.56
CA LEU A 54 -8.78 2.96 0.89
C LEU A 54 -9.08 4.24 1.69
N GLY A 55 -9.30 5.37 1.01
CA GLY A 55 -9.89 6.57 1.57
C GLY A 55 -8.84 7.60 1.99
N ASP A 56 -8.90 8.75 1.34
CA ASP A 56 -8.41 10.00 1.90
C ASP A 56 -9.20 10.29 3.18
N HIS A 57 -8.65 9.95 4.34
CA HIS A 57 -9.08 10.57 5.58
C HIS A 57 -8.61 12.02 5.57
N ALA A 58 -9.35 12.90 4.89
CA ALA A 58 -9.25 14.32 5.11
C ALA A 58 -9.71 14.59 6.56
N PRO A 59 -8.83 15.05 7.48
CA PRO A 59 -9.31 15.53 8.76
C PRO A 59 -10.30 16.68 8.49
N PRO A 60 -11.42 16.75 9.23
CA PRO A 60 -12.45 17.75 8.98
C PRO A 60 -11.86 19.17 9.03
N PRO A 61 -12.31 20.09 8.15
CA PRO A 61 -11.88 21.48 8.20
C PRO A 61 -12.27 22.06 9.56
N ARG A 62 -11.26 22.48 10.33
CA ARG A 62 -11.47 23.30 11.53
C ARG A 62 -11.78 24.72 11.07
N GLN A 63 -13.05 25.08 11.15
CA GLN A 63 -13.55 26.46 11.19
C GLN A 63 -14.18 26.58 12.61
N ASP A 64 -13.90 27.55 13.48
CA ASP A 64 -13.39 28.91 13.34
C ASP A 64 -12.66 29.36 14.63
N SER A 65 -11.62 30.18 14.42
CA SER A 65 -11.29 31.44 15.12
C SER A 65 -11.44 31.59 16.64
N VAL A 66 -10.32 31.83 17.33
CA VAL A 66 -9.97 33.18 17.82
C VAL A 66 -8.45 33.34 17.92
N GLU A 67 -8.01 34.46 17.38
CA GLU A 67 -6.65 34.96 17.32
C GLU A 67 -6.12 35.24 18.74
N ASP A 68 -4.89 34.83 19.02
CA ASP A 68 -3.96 35.78 19.65
C ASP A 68 -2.56 35.54 19.11
N THR A 69 -2.11 36.58 18.43
CA THR A 69 -0.82 36.77 17.79
C THR A 69 0.28 36.78 18.84
N VAL A 70 1.26 35.87 18.73
CA VAL A 70 2.65 36.31 18.91
C VAL A 70 3.59 35.50 18.03
N GLU A 71 4.24 36.24 17.14
CA GLU A 71 5.40 35.85 16.36
C GLU A 71 6.52 35.28 17.24
N GLY A 72 7.42 34.49 16.64
CA GLY A 72 8.75 34.35 17.23
C GLY A 72 9.46 33.05 16.91
N PHE A 73 9.92 32.93 15.67
CA PHE A 73 11.06 32.07 15.36
C PHE A 73 12.33 32.74 15.95
N ASN A 74 12.91 32.15 17.01
CA ASN A 74 14.35 32.23 17.34
C ASN A 74 14.64 31.19 18.44
N VAL A 75 15.41 30.14 18.16
CA VAL A 75 16.89 30.11 18.18
C VAL A 75 17.45 30.37 19.58
N PHE A 76 17.85 29.26 20.21
CA PHE A 76 18.99 29.06 21.12
C PHE A 76 19.21 30.04 22.30
N SER A 77 19.15 29.51 23.51
CA SER A 77 20.30 29.30 24.43
C SER A 77 19.92 29.45 25.90
N ASP A 78 20.34 28.46 26.70
CA ASP A 78 20.78 28.52 28.12
C ASP A 78 19.79 29.14 29.14
N THR A 79 19.46 28.61 30.32
CA THR A 79 20.30 28.03 31.37
C THR A 79 19.35 27.39 32.42
N SER A 80 19.74 26.21 32.91
CA SER A 80 19.59 25.68 34.28
C SER A 80 18.23 25.34 34.93
N LEU A 81 18.10 24.02 35.14
CA LEU A 81 17.71 23.33 36.38
C LEU A 81 16.29 23.56 36.93
N SER A 82 15.35 22.81 36.37
CA SER A 82 14.37 22.05 37.16
C SER A 82 13.99 20.79 36.38
N GLY A 83 14.19 19.64 36.99
CA GLY A 83 14.05 18.33 36.36
C GLY A 83 12.65 18.08 35.83
N ILE A 84 12.46 18.29 34.53
CA ILE A 84 11.34 17.73 33.80
C ILE A 84 11.83 16.38 33.32
N HIS A 85 11.37 15.31 33.98
CA HIS A 85 11.48 13.95 33.47
C HIS A 85 10.92 13.96 32.04
N ARG A 86 11.82 13.99 31.05
CA ARG A 86 11.48 13.55 29.70
C ARG A 86 11.20 12.06 29.84
N GLN A 87 9.93 11.73 30.07
CA GLN A 87 9.43 10.37 29.91
C GLN A 87 9.63 10.02 28.44
N GLY A 88 10.83 9.55 28.13
CA GLY A 88 11.17 9.00 26.84
C GLY A 88 10.16 7.90 26.57
N THR A 89 9.51 7.98 25.42
CA THR A 89 8.69 6.87 24.90
C THR A 89 9.45 5.56 25.14
N PRO A 90 8.83 4.51 25.69
CA PRO A 90 9.52 3.25 25.92
C PRO A 90 10.18 2.77 24.62
N LYS A 91 11.42 2.29 24.70
CA LYS A 91 12.21 1.85 23.56
C LYS A 91 12.70 0.42 23.80
N LYS A 92 12.70 -0.38 22.75
CA LYS A 92 13.17 -1.77 22.73
C LYS A 92 14.22 -1.97 21.66
N CYS A 93 15.06 -2.99 21.81
CA CYS A 93 16.06 -3.33 20.81
C CYS A 93 15.53 -4.41 19.86
N CYS A 94 15.84 -4.30 18.57
CA CYS A 94 15.58 -5.37 17.61
C CYS A 94 16.59 -6.50 17.78
N ASP A 95 16.12 -7.74 17.80
CA ASP A 95 16.90 -8.99 17.89
C ASP A 95 17.76 -9.30 16.65
N ARG A 96 17.39 -8.78 15.48
CA ARG A 96 18.10 -9.05 14.21
C ARG A 96 19.20 -8.05 13.89
N CYS A 97 19.02 -6.77 14.22
CA CYS A 97 20.00 -5.73 13.91
C CYS A 97 20.53 -4.99 15.13
N ASN A 98 20.08 -5.35 16.34
CA ASN A 98 20.46 -4.73 17.61
C ASN A 98 20.28 -3.21 17.67
N GLN A 99 19.44 -2.66 16.80
CA GLN A 99 19.18 -1.24 16.74
C GLN A 99 18.01 -0.88 17.66
N GLU A 100 18.06 0.32 18.23
CA GLU A 100 17.03 0.90 19.09
C GLU A 100 15.77 1.23 18.27
N VAL A 101 14.64 0.74 18.74
CA VAL A 101 13.33 0.92 18.10
C VAL A 101 12.30 1.35 19.15
N SER A 102 11.35 2.19 18.77
CA SER A 102 10.24 2.56 19.65
C SER A 102 9.43 1.33 20.07
N ALA A 103 9.06 1.21 21.36
CA ALA A 103 8.33 0.06 21.89
C ALA A 103 6.98 -0.19 21.20
N GLY A 104 6.32 0.89 20.74
CA GLY A 104 5.10 0.81 19.95
C GLY A 104 5.26 0.31 18.52
N SER A 105 6.49 0.05 18.05
CA SER A 105 6.71 -0.48 16.70
C SER A 105 6.60 -2.01 16.68
N HIS A 106 5.87 -2.54 15.71
CA HIS A 106 5.76 -3.97 15.43
C HIS A 106 6.74 -4.42 14.34
N ILE A 107 7.38 -3.49 13.62
CA ILE A 107 8.33 -3.76 12.54
C ILE A 107 9.57 -2.89 12.74
N CYS A 108 10.75 -3.50 12.76
CA CYS A 108 12.00 -2.76 12.88
C CYS A 108 12.25 -1.92 11.59
N PRO A 109 12.47 -0.59 11.67
CA PRO A 109 12.70 0.25 10.50
C PRO A 109 14.09 0.04 9.85
N HIS A 110 14.99 -0.68 10.52
CA HIS A 110 16.35 -0.89 10.04
C HIS A 110 16.53 -2.20 9.27
N CYS A 111 15.81 -3.25 9.66
CA CYS A 111 15.93 -4.57 9.05
C CYS A 111 14.59 -5.19 8.61
N HIS A 112 13.50 -4.46 8.78
CA HIS A 112 12.13 -4.88 8.45
C HIS A 112 11.69 -6.20 9.07
N THR A 113 12.31 -6.55 10.20
CA THR A 113 11.94 -7.72 11.00
C THR A 113 10.74 -7.41 11.86
N TYR A 114 9.84 -8.38 12.03
CA TYR A 114 8.73 -8.30 12.96
C TYR A 114 9.21 -8.41 14.41
N ILE A 115 8.92 -7.40 15.24
CA ILE A 115 9.41 -7.25 16.62
C ILE A 115 8.30 -7.08 17.66
N ALA A 116 7.06 -7.42 17.32
CA ALA A 116 5.89 -7.24 18.21
C ALA A 116 5.97 -8.06 19.51
N SER A 117 6.72 -9.16 19.51
CA SER A 117 6.80 -10.10 20.64
C SER A 117 8.04 -9.92 21.53
N LEU A 118 8.90 -8.93 21.24
CA LEU A 118 10.09 -8.66 22.04
C LEU A 118 9.70 -7.83 23.28
N LYS A 119 9.96 -8.38 24.47
CA LYS A 119 9.74 -7.67 25.76
C LYS A 119 10.71 -6.49 25.88
N ASP A 120 10.18 -5.37 26.36
CA ASP A 120 10.97 -4.21 26.80
C ASP A 120 11.87 -4.62 27.98
N PHE A 121 13.04 -3.98 28.10
CA PHE A 121 13.95 -4.12 29.26
C PHE A 121 13.70 -3.01 30.28
#